data_AF-A0A526Z016-F1
#
_entry.id   AF-A0A526Z016-F1
#
_cell.length_a   1.000
_cell.length_b   1.000
_cell.length_c   1.000
_cell.angle_alpha   90.00
_cell.angle_beta   90.00
_cell.angle_gamma   90.00
#
_symmetry.space_group_name_H-M   'P 1'
#
loop_
_entity.id
_entity.type
_entity.pdbx_description
1 polymer ?
#
loop_
_entity_poly.entity_id
_entity_poly.type
_entity_poly.pdbx_seq_one_letter_code
_entity_poly.pdbx_strand_id
1 'polypeptide(L)'
;VETVQTVCSALTKPVNVMVRPGFTIADLAQAGVKRISLGPWLTNYAFGMLETAAREIQQDGTFGFTRTAMPFGKLQALFAEPNA
;
A
#
# COMPACT_ATOMS: atom_id res chain seq x y z
N VAL A 1 2.26 -15.74 -11.33
CA VAL A 1 2.64 -14.75 -12.37
C VAL A 1 2.38 -15.29 -13.77
N GLU A 2 2.62 -16.57 -14.03
CA GLU A 2 2.33 -17.23 -15.30
C GLU A 2 0.94 -16.92 -15.89
N THR A 3 -0.14 -17.06 -15.11
CA THR A 3 -1.50 -16.70 -15.58
C THR A 3 -1.61 -15.24 -16.02
N VAL A 4 -0.93 -14.33 -15.32
CA VAL A 4 -0.90 -12.90 -15.69
C VAL A 4 -0.20 -12.72 -17.03
N GLN A 5 0.90 -13.43 -17.26
CA GLN A 5 1.63 -13.40 -18.52
C GLN A 5 0.79 -13.92 -19.69
N THR A 6 0.06 -15.03 -19.49
CA THR A 6 -0.87 -15.56 -20.50
C THR A 6 -1.93 -14.53 -20.88
N VAL A 7 -2.54 -13.87 -19.89
CA VAL A 7 -3.54 -12.81 -20.13
C VAL A 7 -2.93 -11.62 -20.87
N CYS A 8 -1.75 -11.14 -20.45
CA CYS A 8 -1.11 -9.99 -21.10
C CYS A 8 -0.69 -10.31 -22.53
N SER A 9 -0.25 -11.54 -22.81
CA SER A 9 0.16 -11.96 -24.16
C SER A 9 -1.02 -12.17 -25.11
N ALA A 10 -2.22 -12.46 -24.58
CA ALA A 10 -3.42 -12.67 -25.37
C ALA A 10 -4.13 -11.36 -25.80
N LEU A 11 -3.73 -10.21 -25.24
CA LEU A 11 -4.41 -8.93 -25.44
C LEU A 11 -3.48 -7.91 -26.09
N THR A 12 -4.03 -7.10 -27.00
CA THR A 12 -3.30 -5.97 -27.62
C THR A 12 -3.39 -4.68 -26.80
N LYS A 13 -4.29 -4.63 -25.80
CA LYS A 13 -4.53 -3.46 -24.95
C LYS A 13 -3.73 -3.56 -23.63
N PRO A 14 -3.31 -2.43 -23.03
CA PRO A 14 -2.65 -2.41 -21.72
C PRO A 14 -3.46 -3.10 -20.61
N VAL A 15 -2.84 -4.01 -19.85
CA VAL A 15 -3.48 -4.74 -18.74
C VAL A 15 -3.16 -4.09 -17.41
N ASN A 16 -4.19 -3.93 -16.57
CA ASN A 16 -4.08 -3.57 -15.16
C ASN A 16 -4.23 -4.82 -14.28
N VAL A 17 -3.36 -4.98 -13.28
CA VAL A 17 -3.46 -6.07 -12.29
C VAL A 17 -3.50 -5.52 -10.87
N MET A 18 -4.41 -6.06 -10.05
CA MET A 18 -4.41 -5.78 -8.62
C MET A 18 -3.41 -6.69 -7.88
N VAL A 19 -2.56 -6.11 -7.03
CA VAL A 19 -1.54 -6.89 -6.31
C VAL A 19 -2.13 -7.82 -5.25
N ARG A 20 -1.40 -8.90 -5.01
CA ARG A 20 -1.60 -9.85 -3.93
C ARG A 20 -0.24 -10.22 -3.32
N PRO A 21 -0.19 -10.74 -2.07
CA PRO A 21 1.04 -11.26 -1.49
C PRO A 21 1.74 -12.24 -2.44
N GLY A 22 3.07 -12.14 -2.53
CA GLY A 22 3.89 -12.96 -3.44
C GLY A 22 4.09 -12.39 -4.84
N PHE A 23 3.43 -11.29 -5.22
CA PHE A 23 3.80 -10.55 -6.43
C PHE A 23 4.91 -9.54 -6.13
N THR A 24 5.85 -9.43 -7.08
CA THR A 24 6.77 -8.29 -7.15
C THR A 24 6.40 -7.39 -8.33
N ILE A 25 6.81 -6.12 -8.28
CA ILE A 25 6.66 -5.21 -9.44
C ILE A 25 7.43 -5.76 -10.64
N ALA A 26 8.63 -6.30 -10.41
CA ALA A 26 9.49 -6.86 -11.46
C ALA A 26 8.80 -8.01 -12.20
N ASP A 27 8.22 -8.97 -11.47
CA ASP A 27 7.56 -10.12 -12.08
C ASP A 27 6.31 -9.70 -12.88
N LEU A 28 5.53 -8.75 -12.36
CA LEU A 28 4.35 -8.23 -13.06
C LEU A 28 4.74 -7.45 -14.32
N ALA A 29 5.81 -6.64 -14.25
CA ALA A 29 6.34 -5.93 -15.40
C ALA A 29 6.86 -6.89 -16.47
N GLN A 30 7.61 -7.93 -16.07
CA GLN A 30 8.10 -8.98 -16.97
C GLN A 30 6.95 -9.77 -17.60
N ALA A 31 5.87 -10.01 -16.86
CA ALA A 31 4.65 -10.63 -17.36
C ALA A 31 3.85 -9.74 -18.32
N GLY A 32 4.24 -8.48 -18.54
CA GLY A 32 3.59 -7.58 -19.50
C GLY A 32 2.53 -6.63 -18.91
N VAL A 33 2.39 -6.58 -17.58
CA VAL A 33 1.46 -5.66 -16.91
C VAL A 33 1.88 -4.21 -17.13
N LYS A 34 0.90 -3.33 -17.41
CA LYS A 34 1.13 -1.89 -17.65
C LYS A 34 0.73 -1.00 -16.48
N ARG A 35 -0.23 -1.43 -15.66
CA ARG A 35 -0.63 -0.73 -14.45
C ARG A 35 -0.84 -1.70 -13.31
N ILE A 36 -0.35 -1.32 -12.14
CA ILE A 36 -0.53 -2.07 -10.91
C ILE A 36 -1.47 -1.27 -10.01
N SER A 37 -2.54 -1.91 -9.54
CA SER A 37 -3.47 -1.31 -8.58
C SER A 37 -3.34 -1.98 -7.22
N LEU A 38 -3.53 -1.22 -6.14
CA LEU A 38 -3.46 -1.74 -4.77
C LEU A 38 -4.84 -2.13 -4.20
N GLY A 39 -5.93 -1.80 -4.88
CA GLY A 39 -7.27 -1.98 -4.31
C GLY A 39 -7.36 -1.31 -2.93
N PRO A 40 -7.87 -2.00 -1.90
CA PRO A 40 -8.05 -1.43 -0.57
C PRO A 40 -6.80 -1.53 0.33
N TRP A 41 -5.68 -2.09 -0.15
CA TRP A 41 -4.59 -2.52 0.75
C TRP A 41 -3.99 -1.40 1.61
N LEU A 42 -3.83 -0.18 1.07
CA LEU A 42 -3.31 0.95 1.86
C LEU A 42 -4.29 1.39 2.95
N THR A 43 -5.59 1.46 2.63
CA THR A 43 -6.63 1.80 3.60
C THR A 43 -6.73 0.74 4.70
N ASN A 44 -6.77 -0.54 4.33
CA ASN A 44 -6.82 -1.64 5.28
C ASN A 44 -5.59 -1.65 6.20
N TYR A 45 -4.41 -1.35 5.66
CA TYR A 45 -3.19 -1.22 6.45
C TYR A 45 -3.28 -0.09 7.48
N ALA A 46 -3.76 1.09 7.07
CA ALA A 46 -3.94 2.22 7.98
C ALA A 46 -4.93 1.89 9.11
N PHE A 47 -6.06 1.26 8.80
CA PHE A 47 -7.03 0.84 9.80
C PHE A 47 -6.50 -0.28 10.71
N GLY A 48 -5.67 -1.21 10.21
CA GLY A 48 -5.02 -2.22 11.04
C GLY A 48 -4.03 -1.64 12.06
N MET A 49 -3.27 -0.62 11.68
CA MET A 49 -2.40 0.12 12.60
C MET A 49 -3.21 0.90 13.65
N LEU A 50 -4.33 1.51 13.23
CA LEU A 50 -5.25 2.20 14.15
C LEU A 50 -5.89 1.22 15.14
N GLU A 51 -6.34 0.06 14.68
CA GLU A 51 -6.87 -0.99 15.54
C GLU A 51 -5.82 -1.45 16.56
N THR A 52 -4.58 -1.64 16.13
CA THR A 52 -3.46 -2.03 17.02
C THR A 52 -3.23 -0.98 18.10
N ALA A 53 -3.17 0.31 17.74
CA ALA A 53 -3.02 1.40 18.70
C ALA A 53 -4.21 1.51 19.66
N ALA A 54 -5.45 1.36 19.15
CA ALA A 54 -6.65 1.39 19.97
C ALA A 54 -6.69 0.25 20.99
N ARG A 55 -6.23 -0.94 20.60
CA ARG A 55 -6.10 -2.10 21.51
C ARG A 55 -5.07 -1.84 22.60
N GLU A 56 -3.88 -1.31 22.26
CA GLU A 56 -2.86 -0.94 23.25
C GLU A 56 -3.41 0.06 24.30
N ILE A 57 -4.11 1.10 23.83
CA ILE A 57 -4.70 2.12 24.72
C ILE A 57 -5.74 1.48 25.66
N GLN A 58 -6.63 0.63 25.14
CA GLN A 58 -7.71 0.04 25.94
C GLN A 58 -7.22 -1.06 26.89
N GLN A 59 -6.27 -1.89 26.45
CA GLN A 59 -5.87 -3.10 27.15
C GLN A 59 -4.69 -2.85 28.09
N ASP A 60 -3.71 -2.08 27.62
CA ASP A 60 -2.43 -1.90 28.33
C ASP A 60 -2.31 -0.51 28.97
N GLY A 61 -3.15 0.45 28.57
CA GLY A 61 -3.09 1.82 29.07
C GLY A 61 -1.80 2.56 28.69
N THR A 62 -1.18 2.17 27.58
CA THR A 62 0.10 2.73 27.10
C THR A 62 -0.03 3.38 25.73
N PHE A 63 1.02 4.10 25.32
CA PHE A 63 1.05 4.90 24.09
C PHE A 63 2.27 4.59 23.22
N GLY A 64 2.75 3.35 23.26
CA GLY A 64 3.92 2.88 22.53
C GLY A 64 3.77 2.93 21.02
N PHE A 65 2.55 2.83 20.48
CA PHE A 65 2.28 3.02 19.04
C PHE A 65 2.87 4.32 18.49
N THR A 66 2.98 5.37 19.31
CA THR A 66 3.55 6.67 18.93
C THR A 66 4.97 6.56 18.37
N ARG A 67 5.75 5.53 18.76
CA ARG A 67 7.09 5.25 18.23
C ARG A 67 7.10 4.84 16.75
N THR A 68 5.98 4.34 16.24
CA THR A 68 5.81 3.91 14.85
C THR A 68 5.00 4.90 14.01
N ALA A 69 4.39 5.90 14.65
CA ALA A 69 3.63 6.94 13.98
C ALA A 69 4.56 7.84 13.15
N MET A 70 4.04 8.40 12.05
CA MET A 70 4.78 9.39 11.28
C MET A 70 5.02 10.64 12.16
N PRO A 71 6.26 11.15 12.27
CA PRO A 71 6.53 12.35 13.05
C PRO A 71 5.70 13.54 12.56
N PHE A 72 5.17 14.34 13.49
CA PHE A 72 4.31 15.48 13.16
C PHE A 72 4.98 16.47 12.19
N GLY A 73 6.26 16.79 12.38
CA GLY A 73 7.00 17.66 11.47
C GLY A 73 7.09 17.12 10.03
N LYS A 74 7.13 15.79 9.85
CA LYS A 74 7.12 15.16 8.52
C LYS A 74 5.74 15.27 7.87
N LEU A 75 4.66 15.11 8.63
CA LEU A 75 3.29 15.35 8.15
C LEU A 75 3.10 16.82 7.76
N GLN A 76 3.55 17.75 8.61
CA GLN A 76 3.50 19.19 8.30
C GLN A 76 4.23 19.51 6.99
N ALA A 77 5.43 18.96 6.78
CA ALA A 77 6.17 19.16 5.53
C ALA A 77 5.47 18.55 4.30
N LEU A 78 4.76 17.42 4.45
CA LEU A 78 3.98 16.81 3.36
C LEU A 78 2.77 17.65 2.96
N PHE A 79 2.15 18.34 3.92
CA PHE A 79 0.98 19.19 3.68
C PHE A 79 1.33 20.67 3.47
N ALA A 80 2.59 21.06 3.67
CA ALA A 80 3.06 22.39 3.35
C ALA A 80 3.05 22.55 1.82
N GLU A 81 2.45 23.63 1.33
CA GLU A 81 2.50 23.94 -0.10
C GLU A 81 3.94 24.29 -0.50
N PRO A 82 4.52 23.63 -1.52
CA PRO A 82 5.86 23.99 -1.98
C PRO A 82 5.92 25.37 -2.68
N ASN A 83 4.77 25.93 -3.08
CA ASN A 83 4.68 27.10 -3.96
C ASN A 83 3.50 28.06 -3.60
N ALA A 84 3.21 28.26 -2.30
CA ALA A 84 2.38 29.39 -1.88
C ALA A 84 3.22 30.68 -1.83
#